data_AF-A0AAP0B9Z2-F1
#
_entry.id   AF-A0AAP0B9Z2-F1
#
_cell.length_a   1.000
_cell.length_b   1.000
_cell.length_c   1.000
_cell.angle_alpha   90.00
_cell.angle_beta   90.00
_cell.angle_gamma   90.00
#
_symmetry.space_group_name_H-M   'P 1'
#
loop_
_entity.id
_entity.type
_entity.pdbx_description
1 polymer ?
#
loop_
_entity_poly.entity_id
_entity_poly.type
_entity_poly.pdbx_seq_one_letter_code
_entity_poly.pdbx_strand_id
1 'polypeptide(L)'
;MSSIERLDYYVRDTRPCMTSAQTGAKWIKELLEGHPDRIHDAFRMSKRIYIDLLHKLEVDHELQGSQRTTAREVLGLTLYILAQGGSIRLAKERFQHSTETISRYFSKGLTSLLLLSAEVIKPMDPQFREIPAEIRSDARYMPFFKDYVGAIDGTHVDARIPVEDQVRYIGRHGTTTQNVMAVCDFNMCFTFALAGWEGTAHDSRIFARALRDNRLNFPHPPQGKFYLVDAGYLLKMGYLKPYPDTRYHLADYARGSRPVHGRQEHFNKAHSSLRSIIERTFGVWKKK
;
A
#
# COMPACT_ATOMS: atom_id res chain seq x y z
N MET A 1 46.12 23.88 -0.29
CA MET A 1 45.54 23.38 -1.55
C MET A 1 45.81 24.40 -2.62
N SER A 2 46.58 24.03 -3.64
CA SER A 2 46.89 24.95 -4.75
C SER A 2 45.62 25.25 -5.54
N SER A 3 45.55 26.40 -6.22
CA SER A 3 44.39 26.77 -7.06
C SER A 3 44.10 25.75 -8.17
N ILE A 4 45.08 24.90 -8.52
CA ILE A 4 44.97 23.82 -9.52
C ILE A 4 44.23 22.61 -8.93
N GLU A 5 44.50 22.21 -7.69
CA GLU A 5 43.78 21.10 -7.01
C GLU A 5 42.29 21.39 -6.83
N ARG A 6 41.90 22.67 -6.73
CA ARG A 6 40.48 23.07 -6.67
C ARG A 6 39.75 22.91 -7.99
N LEU A 7 40.44 23.04 -9.13
CA LEU A 7 39.83 22.89 -10.46
C LEU A 7 39.62 21.41 -10.80
N ASP A 8 40.58 20.55 -10.49
CA ASP A 8 40.50 19.11 -10.76
C ASP A 8 39.35 18.41 -9.99
N TYR A 9 38.96 18.93 -8.82
CA TYR A 9 37.81 18.41 -8.07
C TYR A 9 36.47 18.53 -8.82
N TYR A 10 36.32 19.55 -9.67
CA TYR A 10 35.08 19.78 -10.44
C TYR A 10 35.11 19.15 -11.84
N VAL A 11 36.28 18.72 -12.32
CA VAL A 11 36.42 18.03 -13.60
C VAL A 11 36.00 16.57 -13.41
N ARG A 12 34.86 16.20 -14.01
CA ARG A 12 34.41 14.80 -13.99
C ARG A 12 35.24 13.97 -14.97
N ASP A 13 35.80 12.88 -14.46
CA ASP A 13 36.41 11.83 -15.28
C ASP A 13 35.38 11.26 -16.26
N THR A 14 35.75 11.18 -17.54
CA THR A 14 34.91 10.70 -18.64
C THR A 14 35.01 9.19 -18.86
N ARG A 15 35.92 8.51 -18.15
CA ARG A 15 36.04 7.05 -18.21
C ARG A 15 34.73 6.38 -17.74
N PRO A 16 34.36 5.23 -18.31
CA PRO A 16 33.20 4.47 -17.85
C PRO A 16 33.32 4.15 -16.36
N CYS A 17 32.33 4.55 -15.56
CA CYS A 17 32.33 4.34 -14.11
C CYS A 17 31.45 3.17 -13.64
N MET A 18 30.59 2.63 -14.51
CA MET A 18 29.70 1.50 -14.20
C MET A 18 30.31 0.19 -14.70
N THR A 19 31.46 -0.18 -14.15
CA THR A 19 32.32 -1.27 -14.65
C THR A 19 32.44 -2.44 -13.67
N SER A 20 31.61 -2.48 -12.62
CA SER A 20 31.63 -3.58 -11.65
C SER A 20 31.30 -4.93 -12.31
N ALA A 21 32.02 -5.97 -11.90
CA ALA A 21 31.76 -7.34 -12.33
C ALA A 21 30.42 -7.90 -11.81
N GLN A 22 29.88 -7.31 -10.73
CA GLN A 22 28.59 -7.65 -10.13
C GLN A 22 27.48 -6.78 -10.74
N THR A 23 26.99 -7.19 -11.91
CA THR A 23 25.89 -6.51 -12.59
C THR A 23 24.56 -6.72 -11.87
N GLY A 24 23.55 -5.88 -12.15
CA GLY A 24 22.20 -6.02 -11.61
C GLY A 24 21.59 -7.42 -11.85
N ALA A 25 21.72 -7.95 -13.06
CA ALA A 25 21.28 -9.31 -13.40
C ALA A 25 21.95 -10.40 -12.54
N LYS A 26 23.26 -10.32 -12.31
CA LYS A 26 23.99 -11.28 -11.46
C LYS A 26 23.54 -11.18 -10.00
N TRP A 27 23.39 -9.97 -9.49
CA TRP A 27 22.92 -9.75 -8.13
C TRP A 27 21.52 -10.31 -7.91
N ILE A 28 20.57 -10.10 -8.84
CA ILE A 28 19.24 -10.70 -8.72
C ILE A 28 19.31 -12.23 -8.75
N LYS A 29 20.17 -12.80 -9.60
CA LYS A 29 20.38 -14.25 -9.62
C LYS A 29 20.86 -14.76 -8.26
N GLU A 30 21.83 -14.09 -7.64
CA GLU A 30 22.30 -14.41 -6.29
C GLU A 30 21.18 -14.28 -5.22
N LEU A 31 20.28 -13.30 -5.35
CA LEU A 31 19.14 -13.17 -4.44
C LEU A 31 18.15 -14.35 -4.59
N LEU A 32 17.90 -14.78 -5.83
CA LEU A 32 16.97 -15.87 -6.14
C LEU A 32 17.54 -17.25 -5.80
N GLU A 33 18.85 -17.43 -5.87
CA GLU A 33 19.54 -18.70 -5.61
C GLU A 33 20.09 -18.80 -4.19
N GLY A 34 20.24 -17.67 -3.50
CA GLY A 34 20.75 -17.60 -2.14
C GLY A 34 19.69 -17.79 -1.05
N HIS A 35 20.00 -17.28 0.15
CA HIS A 35 19.13 -17.41 1.32
C HIS A 35 17.78 -16.69 1.10
N PRO A 36 16.62 -17.32 1.41
CA PRO A 36 15.28 -16.77 1.18
C PRO A 36 15.05 -15.39 1.78
N ASP A 37 15.62 -15.11 2.96
CA ASP A 37 15.46 -13.81 3.62
C ASP A 37 16.10 -12.68 2.80
N ARG A 38 17.14 -12.94 2.00
CA ARG A 38 17.78 -11.89 1.20
C ARG A 38 16.83 -11.28 0.18
N ILE A 39 16.02 -12.11 -0.50
CA ILE A 39 15.04 -11.58 -1.46
C ILE A 39 13.87 -10.93 -0.74
N HIS A 40 13.45 -11.47 0.40
CA HIS A 40 12.41 -10.86 1.21
C HIS A 40 12.84 -9.48 1.71
N ASP A 41 14.05 -9.35 2.23
CA ASP A 41 14.60 -8.08 2.71
C ASP A 41 14.79 -7.10 1.56
N ALA A 42 15.26 -7.56 0.39
CA ALA A 42 15.49 -6.71 -0.76
C ALA A 42 14.19 -6.23 -1.44
N PHE A 43 13.19 -7.10 -1.60
CA PHE A 43 12.01 -6.87 -2.43
C PHE A 43 10.66 -6.94 -1.69
N ARG A 44 10.65 -7.22 -0.38
CA ARG A 44 9.44 -7.39 0.47
C ARG A 44 8.53 -8.53 0.02
N MET A 45 9.10 -9.55 -0.63
CA MET A 45 8.36 -10.72 -1.10
C MET A 45 9.25 -11.95 -1.20
N SER A 46 8.63 -13.12 -1.19
CA SER A 46 9.35 -14.38 -1.39
C SER A 46 9.76 -14.58 -2.85
N LYS A 47 10.74 -15.47 -3.08
CA LYS A 47 11.16 -15.92 -4.41
C LYS A 47 9.99 -16.34 -5.28
N ARG A 48 9.06 -17.13 -4.73
CA ARG A 48 7.90 -17.64 -5.47
C ARG A 48 7.03 -16.49 -5.98
N ILE A 49 6.64 -15.57 -5.09
CA ILE A 49 5.82 -14.41 -5.45
C ILE A 49 6.53 -13.52 -6.47
N TYR A 50 7.84 -13.33 -6.35
CA TYR A 50 8.62 -12.58 -7.33
C TYR A 50 8.56 -13.22 -8.73
N ILE A 51 8.69 -14.54 -8.84
CA ILE A 51 8.63 -15.26 -10.12
C ILE A 51 7.23 -15.22 -10.71
N ASP A 52 6.20 -15.45 -9.88
CA ASP A 52 4.80 -15.38 -10.31
C ASP A 52 4.45 -13.96 -10.79
N LEU A 53 4.89 -12.94 -10.07
CA LEU A 53 4.73 -11.54 -10.46
C LEU A 53 5.47 -11.22 -11.76
N LEU A 54 6.72 -11.67 -11.91
CA LEU A 54 7.49 -11.47 -13.13
C LEU A 54 6.77 -12.04 -14.34
N HIS A 55 6.32 -13.30 -14.26
CA HIS A 55 5.57 -13.95 -15.33
C HIS A 55 4.30 -13.17 -15.66
N LYS A 56 3.50 -12.83 -14.65
CA LYS A 56 2.25 -12.07 -14.83
C LYS A 56 2.51 -10.72 -15.54
N LEU A 57 3.56 -10.00 -15.14
CA LEU A 57 3.90 -8.71 -15.75
C LEU A 57 4.48 -8.86 -17.17
N GLU A 58 5.24 -9.91 -17.45
CA GLU A 58 5.78 -10.19 -18.79
C GLU A 58 4.66 -10.53 -19.79
N VAL A 59 3.70 -11.36 -19.37
CA VAL A 59 2.63 -11.85 -20.25
C VAL A 59 1.52 -10.83 -20.41
N ASP A 60 1.05 -10.22 -19.33
CA ASP A 60 -0.20 -9.43 -19.34
C ASP A 60 0.03 -7.91 -19.30
N HIS A 61 1.24 -7.45 -18.94
CA HIS A 61 1.52 -6.02 -18.70
C HIS A 61 2.80 -5.52 -19.38
N GLU A 62 3.24 -6.20 -20.44
CA GLU A 62 4.33 -5.83 -21.35
C GLU A 62 5.65 -5.44 -20.65
N LEU A 63 5.92 -6.02 -19.48
CA LEU A 63 7.16 -5.79 -18.79
C LEU A 63 8.29 -6.49 -19.56
N GLN A 64 8.99 -5.72 -20.38
CA GLN A 64 10.10 -6.23 -21.17
C GLN A 64 11.41 -5.54 -20.80
N GLY A 65 12.50 -6.28 -20.99
CA GLY A 65 13.85 -5.74 -20.96
C GLY A 65 14.17 -4.87 -22.18
N SER A 66 15.47 -4.75 -22.45
CA SER A 66 16.03 -4.18 -23.68
C SER A 66 17.14 -5.10 -24.19
N GLN A 67 17.87 -4.72 -25.24
CA GLN A 67 19.05 -5.49 -25.66
C GLN A 67 20.11 -5.67 -24.55
N ARG A 68 20.13 -4.78 -23.55
CA ARG A 68 21.14 -4.78 -22.48
C ARG A 68 20.62 -5.20 -21.10
N THR A 69 19.32 -5.50 -20.97
CA THR A 69 18.65 -5.70 -19.67
C THR A 69 17.49 -6.68 -19.84
N THR A 70 17.20 -7.49 -18.82
CA THR A 70 16.06 -8.43 -18.84
C THR A 70 14.84 -7.86 -18.10
N ALA A 71 13.64 -8.38 -18.36
CA ALA A 71 12.44 -8.00 -17.59
C ALA A 71 12.61 -8.30 -16.10
N ARG A 72 13.28 -9.41 -15.77
CA ARG A 72 13.73 -9.75 -14.42
C ARG A 72 14.51 -8.61 -13.77
N GLU A 73 15.49 -8.07 -14.49
CA GLU A 73 16.30 -6.96 -13.98
C GLU A 73 15.51 -5.66 -13.84
N VAL A 74 14.63 -5.35 -14.80
CA VAL A 74 13.71 -4.21 -14.69
C VAL A 74 12.83 -4.34 -13.45
N LEU A 75 12.19 -5.50 -13.24
CA LEU A 75 11.36 -5.74 -12.05
C LEU A 75 12.16 -5.64 -10.76
N GLY A 76 13.32 -6.29 -10.70
CA GLY A 76 14.17 -6.27 -9.51
C GLY A 76 14.65 -4.86 -9.16
N LEU A 77 14.99 -4.05 -10.16
CA LEU A 77 15.31 -2.63 -9.99
C LEU A 77 14.12 -1.85 -9.44
N THR A 78 12.93 -2.02 -10.03
CA THR A 78 11.74 -1.31 -9.60
C THR A 78 11.37 -1.67 -8.17
N LEU A 79 11.36 -2.96 -7.83
CA LEU A 79 11.08 -3.43 -6.48
C LEU A 79 12.13 -2.96 -5.49
N TYR A 80 13.42 -2.97 -5.84
CA TYR A 80 14.48 -2.44 -4.97
C TYR A 80 14.23 -0.97 -4.60
N ILE A 81 13.86 -0.13 -5.56
CA ILE A 81 13.57 1.29 -5.31
C ILE A 81 12.34 1.42 -4.39
N LEU A 82 11.25 0.70 -4.67
CA LEU A 82 10.00 0.77 -3.89
C LEU A 82 10.17 0.19 -2.47
N ALA A 83 10.81 -0.96 -2.34
CA ALA A 83 10.98 -1.68 -1.07
C ALA A 83 11.96 -1.00 -0.12
N GLN A 84 13.07 -0.46 -0.65
CA GLN A 84 14.14 0.13 0.15
C GLN A 84 14.01 1.65 0.32
N GLY A 85 13.09 2.29 -0.43
CA GLY A 85 13.10 3.76 -0.56
C GLY A 85 14.41 4.27 -1.18
N GLY A 86 15.04 3.45 -2.02
CA GLY A 86 16.35 3.73 -2.60
C GLY A 86 16.30 4.87 -3.61
N SER A 87 17.22 5.82 -3.53
CA SER A 87 17.33 6.86 -4.55
C SER A 87 17.81 6.28 -5.89
N ILE A 88 17.52 6.97 -7.00
CA ILE A 88 18.05 6.64 -8.34
C ILE A 88 19.58 6.48 -8.29
N ARG A 89 20.29 7.26 -7.47
CA ARG A 89 21.74 7.17 -7.30
C ARG A 89 22.20 5.87 -6.61
N LEU A 90 21.44 5.38 -5.62
CA LEU A 90 21.75 4.09 -4.98
C LEU A 90 21.42 2.93 -5.92
N ALA A 91 20.32 3.03 -6.68
CA ALA A 91 19.99 2.04 -7.70
C ALA A 91 21.02 2.04 -8.84
N LYS A 92 21.53 3.21 -9.25
CA LYS A 92 22.64 3.36 -10.21
C LYS A 92 23.85 2.53 -9.77
N GLU A 93 24.28 2.72 -8.53
CA GLU A 93 25.43 1.98 -7.98
C GLU A 93 25.13 0.49 -7.83
N ARG A 94 23.94 0.09 -7.39
CA ARG A 94 23.60 -1.32 -7.23
C ARG A 94 23.51 -2.06 -8.57
N PHE A 95 22.86 -1.47 -9.56
CA PHE A 95 22.54 -2.13 -10.82
C PHE A 95 23.55 -1.84 -11.94
N GLN A 96 24.49 -0.92 -11.70
CA GLN A 96 25.58 -0.59 -12.63
C GLN A 96 25.06 -0.08 -13.99
N HIS A 97 24.02 0.75 -13.95
CA HIS A 97 23.47 1.44 -15.13
C HIS A 97 23.56 2.96 -14.94
N SER A 98 23.48 3.73 -16.03
CA SER A 98 23.37 5.19 -15.94
C SER A 98 22.08 5.61 -15.22
N THR A 99 22.06 6.82 -14.65
CA THR A 99 20.85 7.36 -13.99
C THR A 99 19.65 7.44 -14.93
N GLU A 100 19.91 7.74 -16.21
CA GLU A 100 18.86 7.76 -17.24
C GLU A 100 18.25 6.37 -17.43
N THR A 101 19.08 5.34 -17.55
CA THR A 101 18.63 3.95 -17.70
C THR A 101 17.86 3.49 -16.47
N ILE A 102 18.35 3.79 -15.26
CA ILE A 102 17.63 3.48 -14.01
C ILE A 102 16.25 4.13 -14.01
N SER A 103 16.18 5.43 -14.34
CA SER A 103 14.91 6.17 -14.38
C SER A 103 13.93 5.56 -15.39
N ARG A 104 14.40 5.24 -16.59
CA ARG A 104 13.60 4.63 -17.66
C ARG A 104 13.02 3.27 -17.25
N TYR A 105 13.85 2.40 -16.67
CA TYR A 105 13.41 1.07 -16.23
C TYR A 105 12.50 1.14 -15.02
N PHE A 106 12.78 2.03 -14.07
CA PHE A 106 11.88 2.28 -12.95
C PHE A 106 10.49 2.68 -13.44
N SER A 107 10.41 3.66 -14.34
CA SER A 107 9.14 4.10 -14.95
C SER A 107 8.42 2.97 -15.66
N LYS A 108 9.14 2.16 -16.45
CA LYS A 108 8.55 1.01 -17.15
C LYS A 108 7.95 -0.01 -16.17
N GLY A 109 8.73 -0.43 -15.17
CA GLY A 109 8.26 -1.39 -14.17
C GLY A 109 7.11 -0.83 -13.32
N LEU A 110 7.16 0.46 -12.98
CA LEU A 110 6.10 1.12 -12.21
C LEU A 110 4.78 1.15 -13.01
N THR A 111 4.83 1.47 -14.30
CA THR A 111 3.65 1.42 -15.17
C THR A 111 3.03 0.02 -15.21
N SER A 112 3.82 -1.03 -15.42
CA SER A 112 3.30 -2.41 -15.42
C SER A 112 2.69 -2.81 -14.07
N LEU A 113 3.30 -2.40 -12.94
CA LEU A 113 2.75 -2.62 -11.61
C LEU A 113 1.44 -1.87 -11.37
N LEU A 114 1.32 -0.63 -11.88
CA LEU A 114 0.08 0.13 -11.77
C LEU A 114 -1.06 -0.51 -12.59
N LEU A 115 -0.76 -1.02 -13.78
CA LEU A 115 -1.74 -1.77 -14.58
C LEU A 115 -2.22 -3.03 -13.85
N LEU A 116 -1.30 -3.82 -13.30
CA LEU A 116 -1.65 -4.98 -12.48
C LEU A 116 -2.45 -4.59 -11.23
N SER A 117 -2.12 -3.47 -10.60
CA SER A 117 -2.81 -2.97 -9.40
C SER A 117 -4.31 -2.76 -9.66
N ALA A 118 -4.69 -2.28 -10.85
CA ALA A 118 -6.09 -2.12 -11.26
C ALA A 118 -6.83 -3.46 -11.44
N GLU A 119 -6.10 -4.56 -11.71
CA GLU A 119 -6.68 -5.89 -11.82
C GLU A 119 -6.84 -6.59 -10.47
N VAL A 120 -5.92 -6.35 -9.53
CA VAL A 120 -5.82 -7.10 -8.26
C VAL A 120 -6.43 -6.37 -7.07
N ILE A 121 -6.41 -5.03 -7.06
CA ILE A 121 -7.00 -4.21 -5.97
C ILE A 121 -8.47 -3.95 -6.31
N LYS A 122 -9.27 -5.00 -6.21
CA LYS A 122 -10.73 -4.99 -6.37
C LYS A 122 -11.36 -6.14 -5.58
N PRO A 123 -12.65 -6.07 -5.21
CA PRO A 123 -13.32 -7.21 -4.62
C PRO A 123 -13.31 -8.41 -5.57
N MET A 124 -13.03 -9.61 -5.05
CA MET A 124 -13.11 -10.85 -5.82
C MET A 124 -14.55 -11.12 -6.31
N ASP A 125 -15.54 -10.86 -5.45
CA ASP A 125 -16.96 -10.87 -5.80
C ASP A 125 -17.54 -9.46 -5.61
N PRO A 126 -17.81 -8.71 -6.70
CA PRO A 126 -18.40 -7.38 -6.62
C PRO A 126 -19.82 -7.35 -6.00
N GLN A 127 -20.52 -8.48 -6.01
CA GLN A 127 -21.88 -8.59 -5.47
C GLN A 127 -21.93 -9.09 -4.03
N PHE A 128 -20.78 -9.47 -3.45
CA PHE A 128 -20.63 -9.93 -2.07
C PHE A 128 -21.72 -10.95 -1.65
N ARG A 129 -21.95 -11.95 -2.50
CA ARG A 129 -23.10 -12.87 -2.38
C ARG A 129 -22.96 -13.76 -1.16
N GLU A 130 -21.76 -14.27 -0.93
CA GLU A 130 -21.46 -15.20 0.15
C GLU A 130 -21.19 -14.48 1.47
N ILE A 131 -21.58 -15.12 2.57
CA ILE A 131 -21.21 -14.67 3.91
C ILE A 131 -19.76 -15.15 4.17
N PRO A 132 -18.84 -14.23 4.53
CA PRO A 132 -17.47 -14.60 4.90
C PRO A 132 -17.44 -15.70 5.96
N ALA A 133 -16.53 -16.66 5.81
CA ALA A 133 -16.47 -17.83 6.69
C ALA A 133 -16.28 -17.43 8.15
N GLU A 134 -15.47 -16.40 8.38
CA GLU A 134 -15.14 -15.80 9.68
C GLU A 134 -16.38 -15.25 10.40
N ILE A 135 -17.36 -14.74 9.65
CA ILE A 135 -18.63 -14.28 10.22
C ILE A 135 -19.53 -15.50 10.43
N ARG A 136 -19.70 -16.33 9.41
CA ARG A 136 -20.63 -17.47 9.43
C ARG A 136 -20.39 -18.42 10.60
N SER A 137 -19.12 -18.64 10.98
CA SER A 137 -18.75 -19.53 12.09
C SER A 137 -18.74 -18.87 13.47
N ASP A 138 -18.97 -17.56 13.58
CA ASP A 138 -18.80 -16.82 14.83
C ASP A 138 -20.13 -16.26 15.36
N ALA A 139 -20.61 -16.86 16.45
CA ALA A 139 -21.86 -16.46 17.12
C ALA A 139 -21.83 -15.03 17.69
N ARG A 140 -20.66 -14.40 17.82
CA ARG A 140 -20.55 -12.98 18.21
C ARG A 140 -21.00 -12.05 17.09
N TYR A 141 -20.87 -12.48 15.83
CA TYR A 141 -21.15 -11.68 14.65
C TYR A 141 -22.45 -12.12 13.96
N MET A 142 -22.74 -13.42 13.91
CA MET A 142 -24.00 -13.93 13.38
C MET A 142 -25.16 -13.76 14.37
N PRO A 143 -26.37 -13.38 13.91
CA PRO A 143 -26.74 -13.05 12.53
C PRO A 143 -26.52 -11.57 12.15
N PHE A 144 -26.11 -10.74 13.11
CA PHE A 144 -26.18 -9.27 13.02
C PHE A 144 -25.23 -8.65 11.97
N PHE A 145 -24.09 -9.28 11.70
CA PHE A 145 -23.08 -8.82 10.74
C PHE A 145 -22.99 -9.70 9.50
N LYS A 146 -23.98 -10.55 9.22
CA LYS A 146 -23.96 -11.47 8.06
C LYS A 146 -23.76 -10.77 6.69
N ASP A 147 -24.11 -9.49 6.62
CA ASP A 147 -24.06 -8.66 5.41
C ASP A 147 -22.90 -7.64 5.41
N TYR A 148 -21.97 -7.75 6.36
CA TYR A 148 -20.73 -6.98 6.41
C TYR A 148 -19.77 -7.43 5.29
N VAL A 149 -19.21 -6.48 4.53
CA VAL A 149 -18.37 -6.79 3.34
C VAL A 149 -16.91 -6.32 3.42
N GLY A 150 -16.56 -5.50 4.41
CA GLY A 150 -15.20 -5.01 4.57
C GLY A 150 -15.11 -3.72 5.39
N ALA A 151 -13.91 -3.35 5.83
CA ALA A 151 -13.68 -2.12 6.59
C ALA A 151 -13.09 -1.02 5.72
N ILE A 152 -13.41 0.23 6.05
CA ILE A 152 -12.88 1.43 5.40
C ILE A 152 -12.24 2.31 6.46
N ASP A 153 -11.06 2.82 6.13
CA ASP A 153 -10.34 3.76 6.98
C ASP A 153 -9.30 4.56 6.19
N GLY A 154 -8.93 5.71 6.75
CA GLY A 154 -7.85 6.56 6.26
C GLY A 154 -6.51 6.20 6.90
N THR A 155 -5.42 6.52 6.22
CA THR A 155 -4.09 6.36 6.77
C THR A 155 -3.06 7.28 6.13
N HIS A 156 -2.12 7.76 6.93
CA HIS A 156 -1.08 8.68 6.45
C HIS A 156 0.20 7.94 6.05
N VAL A 157 0.72 8.25 4.87
CA VAL A 157 2.00 7.75 4.36
C VAL A 157 2.95 8.94 4.20
N ASP A 158 4.21 8.79 4.59
CA ASP A 158 5.21 9.84 4.43
C ASP A 158 5.34 10.24 2.95
N ALA A 159 5.36 11.54 2.70
CA ALA A 159 5.43 12.09 1.36
C ALA A 159 6.59 13.06 1.22
N ARG A 160 7.31 12.97 0.09
CA ARG A 160 8.33 13.95 -0.29
C ARG A 160 7.70 14.97 -1.24
N ILE A 161 7.45 16.16 -0.72
CA ILE A 161 6.70 17.22 -1.40
C ILE A 161 7.62 18.43 -1.65
N PRO A 162 7.57 19.07 -2.83
CA PRO A 162 8.26 20.33 -3.10
C PRO A 162 7.94 21.38 -2.05
N VAL A 163 8.91 22.24 -1.71
CA VAL A 163 8.80 23.18 -0.59
C VAL A 163 7.58 24.09 -0.72
N GLU A 164 7.27 24.55 -1.94
CA GLU A 164 6.09 25.39 -2.21
C GLU A 164 4.75 24.74 -1.84
N ASP A 165 4.66 23.40 -1.87
CA ASP A 165 3.42 22.66 -1.63
C ASP A 165 3.34 22.08 -0.20
N GLN A 166 4.43 22.12 0.57
CA GLN A 166 4.54 21.41 1.85
C GLN A 166 3.44 21.76 2.84
N VAL A 167 3.03 23.03 2.91
CA VAL A 167 2.02 23.52 3.88
C VAL A 167 0.73 22.70 3.84
N ARG A 168 0.29 22.27 2.65
CA ARG A 168 -0.95 21.48 2.52
C ARG A 168 -0.77 20.03 3.00
N TYR A 169 0.45 19.52 2.95
CA TYR A 169 0.79 18.14 3.26
C TYR A 169 1.31 17.92 4.68
N ILE A 170 1.60 18.99 5.44
CA ILE A 170 1.98 18.88 6.87
C ILE A 170 0.81 18.23 7.61
N GLY A 171 0.99 16.98 8.00
CA GLY A 171 0.00 16.23 8.77
C GLY A 171 -0.02 16.68 10.23
N ARG A 172 -0.85 15.99 11.03
CA ARG A 172 -1.04 16.29 12.46
C ARG A 172 0.25 16.23 13.31
N HIS A 173 1.29 15.55 12.80
CA HIS A 173 2.57 15.33 13.47
C HIS A 173 3.71 16.19 12.94
N GLY A 174 3.42 17.23 12.13
CA GLY A 174 4.43 18.18 11.64
C GLY A 174 5.27 17.69 10.46
N THR A 175 5.10 16.44 10.03
CA THR A 175 5.75 15.88 8.83
C THR A 175 4.83 15.93 7.62
N THR A 176 5.41 16.03 6.41
CA THR A 176 4.64 15.97 5.18
C THR A 176 4.17 14.54 4.90
N THR A 177 2.86 14.37 4.79
CA THR A 177 2.22 13.07 4.56
C THR A 177 1.17 13.17 3.47
N GLN A 178 0.91 12.06 2.80
CA GLN A 178 -0.27 11.87 1.96
C GLN A 178 -1.30 11.04 2.74
N ASN A 179 -2.56 11.46 2.67
CA ASN A 179 -3.65 10.65 3.18
C ASN A 179 -4.08 9.64 2.09
N VAL A 180 -4.22 8.38 2.50
CA VAL A 180 -4.67 7.25 1.68
C VAL A 180 -5.89 6.65 2.34
N MET A 181 -7.03 6.66 1.64
CA MET A 181 -8.20 5.91 2.06
C MET A 181 -8.18 4.53 1.42
N ALA A 182 -8.40 3.47 2.20
CA ALA A 182 -8.47 2.11 1.67
C ALA A 182 -9.74 1.38 2.11
N VAL A 183 -10.10 0.35 1.34
CA VAL A 183 -11.08 -0.67 1.71
C VAL A 183 -10.33 -1.99 1.87
N CYS A 184 -10.63 -2.73 2.92
CA CYS A 184 -10.00 -4.01 3.23
C CYS A 184 -11.04 -5.10 3.50
N ASP A 185 -10.82 -6.28 2.93
CA ASP A 185 -11.64 -7.47 3.18
C ASP A 185 -11.16 -8.29 4.39
N PHE A 186 -11.80 -9.44 4.63
CA PHE A 186 -11.53 -10.36 5.74
C PHE A 186 -10.17 -11.06 5.68
N ASN A 187 -9.58 -11.11 4.49
CA ASN A 187 -8.27 -11.73 4.26
C ASN A 187 -7.13 -10.74 4.41
N MET A 188 -7.41 -9.54 4.93
CA MET A 188 -6.46 -8.44 5.01
C MET A 188 -5.95 -7.99 3.63
N CYS A 189 -6.73 -8.20 2.57
CA CYS A 189 -6.44 -7.72 1.23
C CYS A 189 -7.09 -6.36 0.99
N PHE A 190 -6.37 -5.44 0.34
CA PHE A 190 -6.96 -4.20 -0.12
C PHE A 190 -7.83 -4.46 -1.35
N THR A 191 -9.09 -4.02 -1.30
CA THR A 191 -10.05 -4.14 -2.41
C THR A 191 -10.34 -2.79 -3.06
N PHE A 192 -9.82 -1.71 -2.48
CA PHE A 192 -9.81 -0.37 -3.07
C PHE A 192 -8.77 0.48 -2.33
N ALA A 193 -8.09 1.38 -3.05
CA ALA A 193 -7.21 2.37 -2.45
C ALA A 193 -7.31 3.69 -3.23
N LEU A 194 -7.45 4.80 -2.50
CA LEU A 194 -7.44 6.15 -3.03
C LEU A 194 -6.32 6.95 -2.35
N ALA A 195 -5.22 7.09 -3.06
CA ALA A 195 -4.03 7.82 -2.63
C ALA A 195 -3.95 9.22 -3.25
N GLY A 196 -2.92 9.99 -2.87
CA GLY A 196 -2.59 11.29 -3.48
C GLY A 196 -3.30 12.49 -2.85
N TRP A 197 -3.97 12.32 -1.72
CA TRP A 197 -4.58 13.43 -0.99
C TRP A 197 -3.60 14.08 -0.03
N GLU A 198 -3.80 15.37 0.23
CA GLU A 198 -2.96 16.10 1.16
C GLU A 198 -3.10 15.54 2.57
N GLY A 199 -2.02 15.52 3.36
CA GLY A 199 -2.04 14.99 4.73
C GLY A 199 -3.05 15.68 5.68
N THR A 200 -3.42 16.91 5.36
CA THR A 200 -4.46 17.69 6.06
C THR A 200 -5.89 17.34 5.64
N ALA A 201 -6.08 16.63 4.53
CA ALA A 201 -7.39 16.27 4.04
C ALA A 201 -8.08 15.31 5.01
N HIS A 202 -9.28 15.68 5.46
CA HIS A 202 -10.11 14.80 6.28
C HIS A 202 -10.59 13.57 5.49
N ASP A 203 -10.60 12.41 6.14
CA ASP A 203 -11.05 11.15 5.56
C ASP A 203 -12.46 11.24 4.95
N SER A 204 -13.34 12.01 5.59
CA SER A 204 -14.70 12.28 5.10
C SER A 204 -14.73 12.95 3.72
N ARG A 205 -13.76 13.83 3.41
CA ARG A 205 -13.62 14.49 2.11
C ARG A 205 -13.15 13.51 1.04
N ILE A 206 -12.17 12.68 1.37
CA ILE A 206 -11.63 11.64 0.48
C ILE A 206 -12.72 10.62 0.16
N PHE A 207 -13.45 10.19 1.18
CA PHE A 207 -14.58 9.29 1.05
C PHE A 207 -15.71 9.89 0.20
N ALA A 208 -16.06 11.17 0.42
CA ALA A 208 -17.05 11.84 -0.40
C ALA A 208 -16.65 11.90 -1.88
N ARG A 209 -15.35 12.04 -2.19
CA ARG A 209 -14.86 11.94 -3.58
C ARG A 209 -15.01 10.52 -4.12
N ALA A 210 -14.57 9.52 -3.36
CA ALA A 210 -14.67 8.12 -3.77
C ALA A 210 -16.11 7.72 -4.11
N LEU A 211 -17.09 8.23 -3.35
CA LEU A 211 -18.50 7.96 -3.59
C LEU A 211 -19.14 8.71 -4.77
N ARG A 212 -18.51 9.78 -5.28
CA ARG A 212 -19.09 10.66 -6.30
C ARG A 212 -18.43 10.52 -7.67
N ASP A 213 -17.16 10.15 -7.71
CA ASP A 213 -16.42 10.03 -8.97
C ASP A 213 -16.44 8.58 -9.48
N ASN A 214 -17.35 8.31 -10.41
CA ASN A 214 -17.51 6.98 -11.01
C ASN A 214 -16.23 6.46 -11.68
N ARG A 215 -15.30 7.34 -12.09
CA ARG A 215 -14.03 6.95 -12.70
C ARG A 215 -13.09 6.25 -11.72
N LEU A 216 -13.32 6.41 -10.41
CA LEU A 216 -12.55 5.73 -9.38
C LEU A 216 -12.98 4.27 -9.20
N ASN A 217 -14.10 3.84 -9.80
CA ASN A 217 -14.62 2.47 -9.68
C ASN A 217 -14.73 1.99 -8.21
N PHE A 218 -15.17 2.88 -7.32
CA PHE A 218 -15.34 2.56 -5.92
C PHE A 218 -16.34 1.39 -5.76
N PRO A 219 -16.00 0.31 -5.01
CA PRO A 219 -16.84 -0.87 -4.89
C PRO A 219 -18.00 -0.60 -3.92
N HIS A 220 -19.06 0.04 -4.41
CA HIS A 220 -20.25 0.32 -3.61
C HIS A 220 -20.89 -0.99 -3.10
N PRO A 221 -21.36 -1.03 -1.84
CA PRO A 221 -22.02 -2.21 -1.32
C PRO A 221 -23.40 -2.36 -1.99
N PRO A 222 -23.76 -3.58 -2.44
CA PRO A 222 -25.11 -3.87 -2.92
C PRO A 222 -26.18 -3.64 -1.85
N GLN A 223 -27.45 -3.61 -2.26
CA GLN A 223 -28.56 -3.46 -1.32
C GLN A 223 -28.54 -4.56 -0.25
N GLY A 224 -28.65 -4.15 1.02
CA GLY A 224 -28.58 -5.04 2.16
C GLY A 224 -27.15 -5.27 2.70
N LYS A 225 -26.12 -5.01 1.90
CA LYS A 225 -24.70 -5.12 2.30
C LYS A 225 -24.17 -3.81 2.87
N PHE A 226 -23.12 -3.90 3.69
CA PHE A 226 -22.50 -2.70 4.27
C PHE A 226 -21.01 -2.84 4.62
N TYR A 227 -20.28 -1.73 4.49
CA TYR A 227 -18.94 -1.55 5.03
C TYR A 227 -18.98 -1.01 6.46
N LEU A 228 -17.96 -1.32 7.27
CA LEU A 228 -17.74 -0.64 8.56
C LEU A 228 -16.80 0.55 8.38
N VAL A 229 -17.18 1.70 8.92
CA VAL A 229 -16.43 2.96 8.85
C VAL A 229 -16.15 3.53 10.24
N ASP A 230 -15.20 4.45 10.36
CA ASP A 230 -14.97 5.18 11.60
C ASP A 230 -16.14 6.13 11.95
N ALA A 231 -16.22 6.56 13.21
CA ALA A 231 -17.16 7.56 13.69
C ALA A 231 -17.06 8.91 12.94
N GLY A 232 -15.87 9.25 12.40
CA GLY A 232 -15.65 10.47 11.62
C GLY A 232 -16.27 10.47 10.22
N TYR A 233 -16.80 9.34 9.75
CA TYR A 233 -17.45 9.24 8.44
C TYR A 233 -18.93 9.61 8.50
N LEU A 234 -19.47 10.06 7.37
CA LEU A 234 -20.88 10.37 7.22
C LEU A 234 -21.72 9.10 7.34
N LEU A 235 -22.78 9.14 8.15
CA LEU A 235 -23.76 8.06 8.22
C LEU A 235 -24.53 8.01 6.90
N LYS A 236 -24.41 6.89 6.18
CA LYS A 236 -25.09 6.67 4.90
C LYS A 236 -25.45 5.19 4.78
N MET A 237 -26.55 4.89 4.10
CA MET A 237 -26.91 3.51 3.76
C MET A 237 -25.73 2.79 3.09
N GLY A 238 -25.43 1.58 3.56
CA GLY A 238 -24.27 0.80 3.13
C GLY A 238 -22.96 1.10 3.87
N TYR A 239 -22.90 2.10 4.76
CA TYR A 239 -21.69 2.46 5.50
C TYR A 239 -22.02 2.69 6.97
N LEU A 240 -21.68 1.70 7.78
CA LEU A 240 -22.13 1.59 9.16
C LEU A 240 -21.05 2.09 10.13
N LYS A 241 -21.39 3.14 10.86
CA LYS A 241 -20.55 3.75 11.90
C LYS A 241 -20.92 3.23 13.30
N PRO A 242 -20.04 3.31 14.30
CA PRO A 242 -20.38 2.97 15.67
C PRO A 242 -21.44 3.92 16.27
N TYR A 243 -22.11 3.49 17.32
CA TYR A 243 -22.95 4.39 18.13
C TYR A 243 -22.06 5.46 18.79
N PRO A 244 -22.42 6.75 18.67
CA PRO A 244 -21.69 7.83 19.34
C PRO A 244 -21.89 7.74 20.86
N ASP A 245 -21.02 8.43 21.59
CA ASP A 245 -21.10 8.58 23.06
C ASP A 245 -21.20 7.25 23.82
N THR A 246 -20.71 6.18 23.21
CA THR A 246 -20.75 4.80 23.71
C THR A 246 -19.35 4.22 23.63
N ARG A 247 -18.94 3.43 24.65
CA ARG A 247 -17.62 2.77 24.69
C ARG A 247 -17.33 2.06 23.36
N TYR A 248 -16.12 2.22 22.81
CA TYR A 248 -15.80 1.73 21.46
C TYR A 248 -14.46 1.01 21.36
N HIS A 249 -13.39 1.52 21.98
CA HIS A 249 -12.06 0.94 21.77
C HIS A 249 -11.92 -0.45 22.42
N LEU A 250 -11.40 -1.43 21.68
CA LEU A 250 -11.14 -2.79 22.17
C LEU A 250 -10.29 -2.81 23.45
N ALA A 251 -9.31 -1.91 23.54
CA ALA A 251 -8.46 -1.76 24.72
C ALA A 251 -9.27 -1.41 25.98
N ASP A 252 -10.32 -0.59 25.84
CA ASP A 252 -11.19 -0.27 26.96
C ASP A 252 -11.84 -1.55 27.45
N TYR A 253 -12.44 -2.33 26.56
CA TYR A 253 -13.10 -3.61 26.87
C TYR A 253 -12.18 -4.65 27.52
N ALA A 254 -10.90 -4.67 27.18
CA ALA A 254 -9.92 -5.58 27.77
C ALA A 254 -9.43 -5.13 29.16
N ARG A 255 -9.25 -3.81 29.36
CA ARG A 255 -8.72 -3.24 30.61
C ARG A 255 -9.76 -3.03 31.69
N GLY A 256 -11.03 -2.85 31.33
CA GLY A 256 -12.07 -2.52 32.28
C GLY A 256 -12.72 -3.74 32.92
N SER A 257 -12.86 -3.74 34.25
CA SER A 257 -13.60 -4.75 35.01
C SER A 257 -15.11 -4.73 34.74
N ARG A 258 -15.63 -3.65 34.12
CA ARG A 258 -17.06 -3.48 33.85
C ARG A 258 -17.48 -4.30 32.62
N PRO A 259 -18.47 -5.20 32.75
CA PRO A 259 -19.01 -5.94 31.61
C PRO A 259 -19.59 -4.99 30.55
N VAL A 260 -19.72 -5.53 29.34
CA VAL A 260 -20.39 -4.84 28.22
C VAL A 260 -21.84 -4.60 28.62
N HIS A 261 -22.32 -3.37 28.48
CA HIS A 261 -23.66 -3.01 28.93
C HIS A 261 -24.53 -2.47 27.80
N GLY A 262 -25.71 -3.07 27.63
CA GLY A 262 -26.70 -2.61 26.68
C GLY A 262 -26.36 -2.92 25.21
N ARG A 263 -27.37 -2.79 24.35
CA ARG A 263 -27.28 -3.18 22.94
C ARG A 263 -26.23 -2.37 22.15
N GLN A 264 -26.05 -1.09 22.50
CA GLN A 264 -25.11 -0.21 21.81
C GLN A 264 -23.65 -0.59 22.08
N GLU A 265 -23.27 -0.93 23.32
CA GLU A 265 -21.90 -1.38 23.60
C GLU A 265 -21.62 -2.77 23.01
N HIS A 266 -22.60 -3.68 23.01
CA HIS A 266 -22.46 -4.96 22.32
C HIS A 266 -22.21 -4.77 20.83
N PHE A 267 -22.96 -3.87 20.19
CA PHE A 267 -22.75 -3.50 18.80
C PHE A 267 -21.37 -2.86 18.59
N ASN A 268 -21.00 -1.85 19.39
CA ASN A 268 -19.72 -1.14 19.25
C ASN A 268 -18.52 -2.08 19.46
N LYS A 269 -18.60 -3.02 20.39
CA LYS A 269 -17.55 -4.04 20.61
C LYS A 269 -17.39 -4.94 19.38
N ALA A 270 -18.49 -5.42 18.81
CA ALA A 270 -18.45 -6.25 17.60
C ALA A 270 -17.96 -5.45 16.38
N HIS A 271 -18.47 -4.23 16.20
CA HIS A 271 -18.05 -3.29 15.17
C HIS A 271 -16.54 -3.01 15.25
N SER A 272 -16.02 -2.60 16.42
CA SER A 272 -14.60 -2.32 16.62
C SER A 272 -13.73 -3.56 16.36
N SER A 273 -14.20 -4.75 16.79
CA SER A 273 -13.50 -6.02 16.53
C SER A 273 -13.36 -6.30 15.04
N LEU A 274 -14.44 -6.17 14.27
CA LEU A 274 -14.43 -6.39 12.83
C LEU A 274 -13.63 -5.30 12.10
N ARG A 275 -13.87 -4.03 12.44
CA ARG A 275 -13.16 -2.89 11.83
C ARG A 275 -11.66 -2.92 12.07
N SER A 276 -11.19 -3.50 13.19
CA SER A 276 -9.76 -3.64 13.48
C SER A 276 -8.96 -4.31 12.36
N ILE A 277 -9.61 -5.03 11.44
CA ILE A 277 -8.93 -5.64 10.31
C ILE A 277 -8.16 -4.63 9.45
N ILE A 278 -8.75 -3.48 9.12
CA ILE A 278 -8.06 -2.50 8.27
C ILE A 278 -6.90 -1.83 9.00
N GLU A 279 -7.05 -1.58 10.31
CA GLU A 279 -5.98 -1.06 11.17
C GLU A 279 -4.81 -2.05 11.25
N ARG A 280 -5.11 -3.35 11.40
CA ARG A 280 -4.09 -4.42 11.34
C ARG A 280 -3.44 -4.50 9.96
N THR A 281 -4.21 -4.39 8.88
CA THR A 281 -3.68 -4.41 7.51
C THR A 281 -2.73 -3.25 7.27
N PHE A 282 -3.07 -2.04 7.71
CA PHE A 282 -2.16 -0.90 7.70
C PHE A 282 -0.92 -1.14 8.55
N GLY A 283 -1.07 -1.74 9.73
CA GLY A 283 0.06 -2.10 10.60
C GLY A 283 1.04 -3.06 9.93
N VAL A 284 0.55 -4.08 9.24
CA VAL A 284 1.39 -5.01 8.46
C VAL A 284 2.02 -4.30 7.27
N TRP A 285 1.23 -3.55 6.50
CA TRP A 285 1.70 -2.84 5.30
C TRP A 285 2.84 -1.85 5.62
N LYS A 286 2.76 -1.12 6.72
CA LYS A 286 3.74 -0.11 7.10
C LYS A 286 4.92 -0.67 7.90
N LYS A 287 4.92 -1.96 8.24
CA LYS A 287 6.00 -2.59 8.99
C LYS A 287 7.25 -2.67 8.09
N LYS A 288 8.24 -1.83 8.40
CA LYS A 288 9.57 -1.90 7.80
C LYS A 288 10.39 -3.01 8.41
#